data_AF-A7T3E2-F1
#
_entry.id   AF-A7T3E2-F1
#
_cell.length_a   1.000
_cell.length_b   1.000
_cell.length_c   1.000
_cell.angle_alpha   90.00
_cell.angle_beta   90.00
_cell.angle_gamma   90.00
#
_symmetry.space_group_name_H-M   'P 1'
#
loop_
_entity.id
_entity.type
_entity.pdbx_description
1 polymer ?
#
loop_
_entity_poly.entity_id
_entity_poly.type
_entity_poly.pdbx_seq_one_letter_code
_entity_poly.pdbx_strand_id
1 'polypeptide(L)'
;MANFQALLLLGVVLGSALHLAEPRVITNSAKKRQSVTNDIQMVASESSTINDQQPTARACTPNALLKQQCEAELTNYDTTADWIADPDRADLRWIEKCIANYYCFKKKQGADEWTSIPTLADALGTDYMEKAAERAKQFFVRNNDWDDSKSKFKVNNQCTNLLYVTAARYLLVTQVLYEVSEGSLTVCERDPNGKTRIPAKVCFPPNYGSQTCTSDYDVGLVGPESGNIAALFNEYFQDAEKGFGKPSEEVFDTNIYAYTLEFAMPNIYSGLTPEFLDGVNSREGMPNYKMQEVASAIFKVYKYKQEFGEQLLNSAKAHLPKTWSKQLNDWYKLFLIWSNNVENAIRTDQSENFRERHNKIYQMLVGSVAEASRDVGLPAEHMAQVSLALIYAAEAYHTRGAIRHVVGVTQMKNQDIENSLTLWDFWTSMLENWGDSIKEHHHCTSDNINVEACLVKMSKYLWRLFLAMDKIKGLLGSDASTLMDIKPAHDLMSHWLYDLKKKGAGSIPATERIDLSAPAKDYLPVFLGFFQCSNDRRGQKLSEKCMEKIQNKVNTFHVTLALQIKAGKLHATPAS
;
A
#
# COMPACT_ATOMS: atom_id res chain seq x y z
N MET A 1 24.47 17.76 10.80
CA MET A 1 24.03 17.03 12.01
C MET A 1 23.58 17.94 13.17
N ALA A 2 24.28 19.04 13.52
CA ALA A 2 23.86 19.93 14.63
C ALA A 2 22.50 20.64 14.40
N ASN A 3 22.18 21.05 13.16
CA ASN A 3 20.84 21.57 12.82
C ASN A 3 19.75 20.48 12.75
N PHE A 4 20.12 19.20 12.72
CA PHE A 4 19.21 18.06 12.60
C PHE A 4 18.68 17.60 13.97
N GLN A 5 19.54 17.63 15.01
CA GLN A 5 19.10 17.48 16.40
C GLN A 5 18.17 18.62 16.85
N ALA A 6 18.33 19.83 16.30
CA ALA A 6 17.43 20.96 16.55
C ALA A 6 16.02 20.76 15.93
N LEU A 7 15.91 20.04 14.81
CA LEU A 7 14.63 19.68 14.17
C LEU A 7 13.93 18.51 14.88
N LEU A 8 14.69 17.51 15.35
CA LEU A 8 14.21 16.51 16.30
C LEU A 8 13.73 17.19 17.59
N LEU A 9 14.47 18.18 18.10
CA LEU A 9 14.04 19.00 19.23
C LEU A 9 12.83 19.87 18.89
N LEU A 10 12.62 20.35 17.66
CA LEU A 10 11.39 21.09 17.28
C LEU A 10 10.18 20.16 17.15
N GLY A 11 10.36 18.93 16.65
CA GLY A 11 9.35 17.87 16.66
C GLY A 11 9.03 17.37 18.07
N VAL A 12 10.04 17.28 18.94
CA VAL A 12 9.92 16.98 20.38
C VAL A 12 9.39 18.17 21.18
N VAL A 13 9.66 19.42 20.78
CA VAL A 13 9.16 20.63 21.46
C VAL A 13 7.70 20.90 21.09
N LEU A 14 7.29 20.68 19.83
CA LEU A 14 5.87 20.61 19.47
C LEU A 14 5.19 19.36 20.04
N GLY A 15 5.92 18.25 20.17
CA GLY A 15 5.53 17.07 20.93
C GLY A 15 5.38 17.33 22.43
N SER A 16 6.13 18.27 23.02
CA SER A 16 6.06 18.54 24.47
C SER A 16 4.85 19.40 24.87
N ALA A 17 4.16 20.02 23.90
CA ALA A 17 2.80 20.55 24.07
C ALA A 17 1.71 19.45 24.03
N LEU A 18 2.06 18.22 23.64
CA LEU A 18 1.28 17.00 23.72
C LEU A 18 2.01 16.02 24.67
N HIS A 19 1.95 16.29 25.98
CA HIS A 19 2.47 15.37 27.01
C HIS A 19 2.15 13.90 26.68
N LEU A 20 3.15 13.16 26.20
CA LEU A 20 3.14 11.71 26.07
C LEU A 20 3.98 11.18 27.24
N ALA A 21 3.30 10.40 28.12
CA ALA A 21 3.75 9.78 29.38
C ALA A 21 3.88 10.76 30.58
N GLU A 22 3.37 10.47 31.80
CA GLU A 22 3.32 9.20 32.54
C GLU A 22 1.97 9.00 33.28
N PRO A 23 1.65 7.77 33.75
CA PRO A 23 1.80 7.61 35.21
C PRO A 23 2.28 6.23 35.71
N ARG A 24 3.10 6.32 36.77
CA ARG A 24 3.25 5.48 37.97
C ARG A 24 2.59 4.09 38.00
N VAL A 25 3.48 3.12 38.25
CA VAL A 25 3.27 1.81 38.88
C VAL A 25 2.31 1.89 40.07
N ILE A 26 1.16 1.20 39.98
CA ILE A 26 0.39 0.71 41.13
C ILE A 26 -0.14 -0.70 40.84
N THR A 27 -0.01 -1.55 41.85
CA THR A 27 -0.10 -3.00 41.94
C THR A 27 -1.50 -3.63 41.76
N ASN A 28 -1.49 -4.82 41.13
CA ASN A 28 -2.42 -5.97 41.14
C ASN A 28 -3.67 -5.92 42.03
N SER A 29 -4.82 -6.29 41.45
CA SER A 29 -5.70 -7.33 42.02
C SER A 29 -6.56 -8.02 40.95
N ALA A 30 -6.53 -9.35 40.98
CA ALA A 30 -7.20 -10.25 40.05
C ALA A 30 -8.71 -10.33 40.30
N LYS A 31 -9.52 -10.40 39.23
CA LYS A 31 -10.88 -10.99 39.26
C LYS A 31 -11.20 -11.81 38.00
N LYS A 32 -11.74 -13.00 38.27
CA LYS A 32 -12.13 -14.09 37.37
C LYS A 32 -13.10 -13.66 36.25
N ARG A 33 -12.81 -14.11 35.02
CA ARG A 33 -13.77 -14.21 33.90
C ARG A 33 -14.68 -15.42 34.08
N GLN A 34 -15.97 -15.23 33.87
CA GLN A 34 -16.96 -16.28 33.57
C GLN A 34 -17.17 -16.31 32.05
N SER A 35 -17.00 -17.48 31.45
CA SER A 35 -17.30 -17.77 30.06
C SER A 35 -18.79 -18.00 29.86
N VAL A 36 -19.39 -17.34 28.86
CA VAL A 36 -20.66 -17.80 28.28
C VAL A 36 -20.49 -17.82 26.77
N THR A 37 -20.47 -19.04 26.24
CA THR A 37 -20.54 -19.39 24.83
C THR A 37 -21.94 -19.11 24.30
N ASN A 38 -22.07 -18.56 23.10
CA ASN A 38 -23.26 -18.76 22.26
C ASN A 38 -22.85 -18.82 20.79
N ASP A 39 -23.11 -19.98 20.20
CA ASP A 39 -22.99 -20.32 18.80
C ASP A 39 -23.98 -19.54 17.95
N ILE A 40 -23.52 -18.94 16.85
CA ILE A 40 -24.36 -18.60 15.70
C ILE A 40 -23.60 -19.00 14.43
N GLN A 41 -24.03 -20.11 13.83
CA GLN A 41 -23.74 -20.47 12.45
C GLN A 41 -24.48 -19.53 11.50
N MET A 42 -23.80 -19.00 10.46
CA MET A 42 -24.48 -18.68 9.20
C MET A 42 -23.52 -18.62 7.99
N VAL A 43 -23.68 -19.66 7.16
CA VAL A 43 -23.69 -19.71 5.69
C VAL A 43 -22.56 -19.01 4.91
N ALA A 44 -21.59 -19.83 4.53
CA ALA A 44 -20.62 -19.58 3.47
C ALA A 44 -21.28 -19.59 2.08
N SER A 45 -20.84 -18.68 1.20
CA SER A 45 -21.01 -18.81 -0.25
C SER A 45 -19.69 -18.51 -0.97
N GLU A 46 -19.18 -19.55 -1.62
CA GLU A 46 -18.24 -19.57 -2.74
C GLU A 46 -16.81 -19.05 -2.52
N SER A 47 -16.09 -19.90 -1.79
CA SER A 47 -14.64 -20.13 -1.78
C SER A 47 -14.01 -20.21 -3.19
N SER A 48 -13.13 -19.26 -3.49
CA SER A 48 -11.86 -19.54 -4.16
C SER A 48 -10.72 -19.07 -3.24
N THR A 49 -10.27 -20.00 -2.41
CA THR A 49 -9.20 -19.84 -1.42
C THR A 49 -7.88 -19.45 -2.08
N ILE A 50 -7.38 -18.23 -1.80
CA ILE A 50 -5.95 -17.90 -1.82
C ILE A 50 -5.42 -17.98 -0.38
N ASN A 51 -5.80 -19.02 0.36
CA ASN A 51 -5.27 -19.31 1.70
C ASN A 51 -4.13 -20.36 1.66
N ASP A 52 -3.72 -20.80 0.47
CA ASP A 52 -2.73 -21.88 0.29
C ASP A 52 -1.40 -21.41 -0.32
N GLN A 53 -1.05 -20.13 -0.22
CA GLN A 53 0.36 -19.76 -0.38
C GLN A 53 1.07 -19.94 0.97
N GLN A 54 1.21 -21.20 1.40
CA GLN A 54 2.38 -21.54 2.20
C GLN A 54 3.62 -21.07 1.42
N PRO A 55 4.64 -20.48 2.07
CA PRO A 55 5.92 -20.26 1.42
C PRO A 55 6.50 -21.64 1.11
N THR A 56 6.10 -22.23 -0.02
CA THR A 56 6.71 -23.44 -0.51
C THR A 56 8.09 -23.02 -0.97
N ALA A 57 9.12 -23.56 -0.30
CA ALA A 57 10.46 -23.70 -0.86
C ALA A 57 10.35 -24.12 -2.33
N ARG A 58 11.35 -23.73 -3.14
CA ARG A 58 11.37 -23.84 -4.61
C ARG A 58 10.59 -25.06 -5.11
N ALA A 59 9.34 -24.88 -5.55
CA ALA A 59 8.47 -26.00 -5.95
C ALA A 59 8.95 -26.72 -7.23
N CYS A 60 9.99 -26.18 -7.89
CA CYS A 60 10.79 -26.91 -8.85
C CYS A 60 12.28 -26.61 -8.68
N THR A 61 13.10 -27.66 -8.79
CA THR A 61 14.51 -27.51 -9.08
C THR A 61 14.64 -27.28 -10.60
N PRO A 62 15.30 -26.21 -11.09
CA PRO A 62 15.60 -26.12 -12.51
C PRO A 62 16.36 -27.38 -12.90
N ASN A 63 15.99 -27.97 -14.05
CA ASN A 63 16.70 -29.17 -14.49
C ASN A 63 18.20 -28.85 -14.66
N ALA A 64 19.05 -29.87 -14.49
CA ALA A 64 20.50 -29.69 -14.49
C ALA A 64 21.02 -29.03 -15.78
N LEU A 65 20.37 -29.30 -16.91
CA LEU A 65 20.70 -28.72 -18.21
C LEU A 65 20.46 -27.19 -18.24
N LEU A 66 19.30 -26.73 -17.78
CA LEU A 66 18.97 -25.30 -17.70
C LEU A 66 19.94 -24.59 -16.76
N LYS A 67 20.27 -25.21 -15.63
CA LYS A 67 21.24 -24.68 -14.69
C LYS A 67 22.61 -24.47 -15.35
N GLN A 68 23.14 -25.51 -15.98
CA GLN A 68 24.42 -25.45 -16.68
C GLN A 68 24.43 -24.40 -17.80
N GLN A 69 23.34 -24.30 -18.57
CA GLN A 69 23.22 -23.31 -19.64
C GLN A 69 23.26 -21.89 -19.10
N CYS A 70 22.51 -21.60 -18.04
CA CYS A 70 22.46 -20.25 -17.47
C CYS A 70 23.77 -19.86 -16.77
N GLU A 71 24.44 -20.78 -16.09
CA GLU A 71 25.77 -20.57 -15.51
C GLU A 71 26.82 -20.28 -16.59
N ALA A 72 26.78 -21.00 -17.72
CA ALA A 72 27.65 -20.75 -18.86
C ALA A 72 27.36 -19.38 -19.51
N GLU A 73 26.09 -18.99 -19.63
CA GLU A 73 25.71 -17.68 -20.18
C GLU A 73 26.14 -16.51 -19.29
N LEU A 74 26.17 -16.68 -17.96
CA LEU A 74 26.69 -15.66 -17.04
C LEU A 74 28.21 -15.55 -17.09
N THR A 75 28.92 -16.66 -17.29
CA THR A 75 30.39 -16.68 -17.37
C THR A 75 30.91 -15.99 -18.64
N ASN A 76 30.17 -16.11 -19.74
CA ASN A 76 30.52 -15.55 -21.04
C ASN A 76 29.87 -14.19 -21.32
N TYR A 77 29.21 -13.59 -20.32
CA TYR A 77 28.53 -12.32 -20.48
C TYR A 77 29.56 -11.18 -20.44
N ASP A 78 29.93 -10.67 -21.61
CA ASP A 78 30.72 -9.45 -21.76
C ASP A 78 29.78 -8.26 -21.93
N THR A 79 29.75 -7.40 -20.90
CA THR A 79 28.94 -6.17 -20.85
C THR A 79 29.49 -5.04 -21.71
N THR A 80 30.69 -5.19 -22.28
CA THR A 80 31.38 -4.18 -23.11
C THR A 80 31.32 -4.48 -24.61
N ALA A 81 30.64 -5.57 -24.98
CA ALA A 81 30.52 -6.05 -26.33
C ALA A 81 29.55 -5.22 -27.20
N ASP A 82 30.09 -4.24 -27.94
CA ASP A 82 29.40 -3.44 -28.97
C ASP A 82 28.74 -4.26 -30.12
N TRP A 83 28.86 -5.59 -30.14
CA TRP A 83 28.40 -6.45 -31.24
C TRP A 83 26.98 -7.01 -31.07
N ILE A 84 26.31 -6.80 -29.92
CA ILE A 84 24.90 -7.19 -29.79
C ILE A 84 24.01 -6.13 -30.43
N ALA A 85 23.54 -6.39 -31.65
CA ALA A 85 22.70 -5.47 -32.43
C ALA A 85 21.35 -5.07 -31.76
N ASP A 86 20.89 -5.82 -30.75
CA ASP A 86 19.69 -5.53 -29.95
C ASP A 86 19.86 -6.11 -28.52
N PRO A 87 20.54 -5.37 -27.61
CA PRO A 87 20.88 -5.87 -26.28
C PRO A 87 19.65 -6.14 -25.41
N ASP A 88 18.57 -5.38 -25.56
CA ASP A 88 17.36 -5.56 -24.78
C ASP A 88 16.61 -6.83 -25.18
N ARG A 89 16.55 -7.16 -26.48
CA ARG A 89 15.96 -8.44 -26.92
C ARG A 89 16.77 -9.63 -26.43
N ALA A 90 18.10 -9.52 -26.43
CA ALA A 90 18.97 -10.56 -25.90
C ALA A 90 18.74 -10.76 -24.40
N ASP A 91 18.66 -9.67 -23.63
CA ASP A 91 18.40 -9.73 -22.21
C ASP A 91 16.98 -10.20 -21.89
N LEU A 92 15.95 -9.83 -22.64
CA LEU A 92 14.59 -10.35 -22.42
C LEU A 92 14.52 -11.88 -22.56
N ARG A 93 15.17 -12.45 -23.57
CA ARG A 93 15.26 -13.90 -23.75
C ARG A 93 16.04 -14.56 -22.62
N TRP A 94 17.11 -13.93 -22.18
CA TRP A 94 17.89 -14.41 -21.05
C TRP A 94 17.11 -14.30 -19.73
N ILE A 95 16.40 -13.22 -19.47
CA ILE A 95 15.55 -13.03 -18.28
C ILE A 95 14.47 -14.11 -18.26
N GLU A 96 13.77 -14.35 -19.38
CA GLU A 96 12.78 -15.43 -19.48
C GLU A 96 13.40 -16.79 -19.12
N LYS A 97 14.55 -17.13 -19.69
CA LYS A 97 15.21 -18.43 -19.51
C LYS A 97 15.87 -18.59 -18.13
N CYS A 98 16.68 -17.62 -17.73
CA CYS A 98 17.66 -17.72 -16.64
C CYS A 98 17.24 -16.97 -15.37
N ILE A 99 16.14 -16.21 -15.41
CA ILE A 99 15.48 -15.70 -14.20
C ILE A 99 14.11 -16.36 -14.05
N ALA A 100 13.18 -16.11 -14.98
CA ALA A 100 11.80 -16.56 -14.83
C ALA A 100 11.70 -18.10 -14.79
N ASN A 101 12.22 -18.80 -15.79
CA ASN A 101 12.18 -20.27 -15.81
C ASN A 101 13.13 -20.90 -14.78
N TYR A 102 14.33 -20.34 -14.59
CA TYR A 102 15.31 -20.87 -13.62
C TYR A 102 14.78 -20.80 -12.18
N TYR A 103 14.17 -19.70 -11.78
CA TYR A 103 13.60 -19.52 -10.45
C TYR A 103 12.13 -19.95 -10.35
N CYS A 104 11.55 -20.51 -11.41
CA CYS A 104 10.20 -21.07 -11.41
C CYS A 104 9.06 -20.04 -11.24
N PHE A 105 9.18 -18.86 -11.84
CA PHE A 105 8.04 -17.97 -12.03
C PHE A 105 6.99 -18.67 -12.93
N LYS A 106 5.72 -18.71 -12.51
CA LYS A 106 4.66 -19.41 -13.24
C LYS A 106 3.69 -18.43 -13.88
N LYS A 107 3.79 -18.25 -15.20
CA LYS A 107 2.85 -17.40 -15.95
C LYS A 107 1.48 -18.06 -16.01
N LYS A 108 0.40 -17.27 -15.89
CA LYS A 108 -0.96 -17.74 -16.13
C LYS A 108 -1.20 -18.00 -17.63
N GLN A 109 -1.86 -19.09 -17.95
CA GLN A 109 -2.24 -19.37 -19.33
C GLN A 109 -3.21 -18.29 -19.85
N GLY A 110 -2.87 -17.71 -21.01
CA GLY A 110 -3.73 -16.72 -21.69
C GLY A 110 -3.77 -15.33 -21.05
N ALA A 111 -2.94 -15.05 -20.03
CA ALA A 111 -2.89 -13.74 -19.38
C ALA A 111 -1.44 -13.33 -19.05
N ASP A 112 -1.16 -12.03 -19.07
CA ASP A 112 0.15 -11.48 -18.72
C ASP A 112 0.24 -11.18 -17.22
N GLU A 113 0.08 -12.26 -16.44
CA GLU A 113 0.17 -12.26 -14.98
C GLU A 113 0.88 -13.51 -14.47
N TRP A 114 1.54 -13.39 -13.33
CA TRP A 114 2.06 -14.53 -12.59
C TRP A 114 0.96 -15.18 -11.76
N THR A 115 0.91 -16.51 -11.78
CA THR A 115 0.14 -17.33 -10.83
C THR A 115 0.95 -17.64 -9.58
N SER A 116 2.28 -17.57 -9.67
CA SER A 116 3.21 -17.83 -8.59
C SER A 116 4.51 -17.10 -8.86
N ILE A 117 5.01 -16.42 -7.83
CA ILE A 117 6.34 -15.81 -7.76
C ILE A 117 7.14 -16.60 -6.70
N PRO A 118 8.37 -17.05 -6.98
CA PRO A 118 9.20 -17.75 -6.01
C PRO A 118 9.63 -16.83 -4.87
N THR A 119 9.78 -17.35 -3.66
CA THR A 119 10.28 -16.58 -2.51
C THR A 119 11.77 -16.28 -2.57
N LEU A 120 12.51 -16.97 -3.45
CA LEU A 120 13.97 -16.93 -3.56
C LEU A 120 14.74 -17.32 -2.29
N ALA A 121 14.10 -17.92 -1.29
CA ALA A 121 14.74 -18.33 -0.02
C ALA A 121 16.03 -19.14 -0.25
N ASP A 122 15.97 -20.16 -1.12
CA ASP A 122 17.11 -21.04 -1.42
C ASP A 122 18.17 -20.41 -2.34
N ALA A 123 17.91 -19.20 -2.84
CA ALA A 123 18.80 -18.48 -3.74
C ALA A 123 19.60 -17.37 -3.03
N LEU A 124 19.16 -16.93 -1.85
CA LEU A 124 19.82 -15.89 -1.07
C LEU A 124 21.28 -16.26 -0.79
N GLY A 125 22.19 -15.32 -1.07
CA GLY A 125 23.63 -15.50 -0.88
C GLY A 125 24.30 -16.48 -1.84
N THR A 126 23.61 -16.97 -2.88
CA THR A 126 24.23 -17.82 -3.90
C THR A 126 24.96 -17.00 -4.96
N ASP A 127 26.13 -17.48 -5.40
CA ASP A 127 26.92 -16.87 -6.49
C ASP A 127 26.12 -16.69 -7.78
N TYR A 128 25.21 -17.62 -8.08
CA TYR A 128 24.33 -17.51 -9.23
C TYR A 128 23.35 -16.34 -9.11
N MET A 129 22.74 -16.14 -7.93
CA MET A 129 21.81 -15.04 -7.70
C MET A 129 22.50 -13.69 -7.82
N GLU A 130 23.69 -13.54 -7.22
CA GLU A 130 24.50 -12.33 -7.31
C GLU A 130 24.83 -11.98 -8.78
N LYS A 131 25.38 -12.93 -9.54
CA LYS A 131 25.73 -12.71 -10.96
C LYS A 131 24.51 -12.43 -11.83
N ALA A 132 23.39 -13.12 -11.59
CA ALA A 132 22.15 -12.88 -12.32
C ALA A 132 21.54 -11.51 -11.99
N ALA A 133 21.61 -11.08 -10.73
CA ALA A 133 21.16 -9.76 -10.31
C ALA A 133 22.05 -8.65 -10.91
N GLU A 134 23.37 -8.85 -10.98
CA GLU A 134 24.28 -7.89 -11.63
C GLU A 134 23.95 -7.74 -13.12
N ARG A 135 23.71 -8.83 -13.84
CA ARG A 135 23.24 -8.75 -15.23
C ARG A 135 21.88 -8.05 -15.36
N ALA A 136 20.95 -8.32 -14.45
CA ALA A 136 19.66 -7.61 -14.40
C ALA A 136 19.84 -6.11 -14.12
N LYS A 137 20.77 -5.74 -13.24
CA LYS A 137 21.12 -4.34 -12.97
C LYS A 137 21.58 -3.65 -14.23
N GLN A 138 22.45 -4.27 -15.04
CA GLN A 138 22.89 -3.69 -16.32
C GLN A 138 21.71 -3.44 -17.28
N PHE A 139 20.72 -4.34 -17.32
CA PHE A 139 19.49 -4.11 -18.07
C PHE A 139 18.73 -2.88 -17.58
N PHE A 140 18.58 -2.72 -16.26
CA PHE A 140 17.89 -1.56 -15.67
C PHE A 140 18.68 -0.26 -15.76
N VAL A 141 20.02 -0.28 -15.79
CA VAL A 141 20.83 0.92 -16.04
C VAL A 141 20.53 1.48 -17.43
N ARG A 142 20.38 0.62 -18.44
CA ARG A 142 20.01 1.05 -19.81
C ARG A 142 18.53 1.43 -19.94
N ASN A 143 17.68 0.97 -19.03
CA ASN A 143 16.22 1.16 -19.04
C ASN A 143 15.76 1.76 -17.70
N ASN A 144 16.41 2.83 -17.24
CA ASN A 144 16.26 3.39 -15.89
C ASN A 144 15.06 4.36 -15.72
N ASP A 145 14.07 4.21 -16.58
CA ASP A 145 12.81 4.95 -16.55
C ASP A 145 11.67 3.97 -16.77
N TRP A 146 10.82 3.82 -15.75
CA TRP A 146 9.77 2.83 -15.78
C TRP A 146 8.65 3.18 -16.77
N ASP A 147 8.33 4.46 -16.94
CA ASP A 147 7.27 4.88 -17.86
C ASP A 147 7.67 4.61 -19.32
N ASP A 148 8.93 4.88 -19.66
CA ASP A 148 9.50 4.51 -20.95
C ASP A 148 9.56 2.99 -21.11
N SER A 149 9.98 2.26 -20.07
CA SER A 149 10.05 0.79 -20.09
C SER A 149 8.69 0.15 -20.31
N LYS A 150 7.63 0.65 -19.66
CA LYS A 150 6.25 0.19 -19.86
C LYS A 150 5.81 0.35 -21.31
N SER A 151 6.18 1.46 -21.95
CA SER A 151 5.84 1.75 -23.34
C SER A 151 6.66 0.88 -24.32
N LYS A 152 7.96 0.75 -24.07
CA LYS A 152 8.92 0.02 -24.91
C LYS A 152 8.67 -1.49 -24.93
N PHE A 153 8.35 -2.08 -23.78
CA PHE A 153 8.23 -3.54 -23.63
C PHE A 153 6.77 -4.05 -23.72
N LYS A 154 5.82 -3.17 -24.02
CA LYS A 154 4.44 -3.56 -24.36
C LYS A 154 4.30 -3.65 -25.88
N VAL A 155 3.95 -4.83 -26.40
CA VAL A 155 3.85 -5.10 -27.84
C VAL A 155 2.44 -5.57 -28.17
N ASN A 156 1.78 -4.94 -29.15
CA ASN A 156 0.44 -5.33 -29.62
C ASN A 156 -0.60 -5.53 -28.50
N ASN A 157 -0.63 -4.62 -27.52
CA ASN A 157 -1.46 -4.68 -26.31
C ASN A 157 -1.18 -5.87 -25.36
N GLN A 158 -0.17 -6.70 -25.63
CA GLN A 158 0.38 -7.68 -24.71
C GLN A 158 1.58 -7.08 -23.97
N CYS A 159 1.79 -7.50 -22.75
CA CYS A 159 2.88 -7.05 -21.89
C CYS A 159 3.70 -8.23 -21.35
N THR A 160 3.75 -9.35 -22.10
CA THR A 160 4.56 -10.52 -21.71
C THR A 160 6.04 -10.17 -21.49
N ASN A 161 6.65 -9.32 -22.34
CA ASN A 161 8.04 -8.92 -22.14
C ASN A 161 8.20 -8.12 -20.84
N LEU A 162 7.29 -7.18 -20.59
CA LEU A 162 7.25 -6.43 -19.34
C LEU A 162 7.04 -7.36 -18.12
N LEU A 163 6.24 -8.41 -18.27
CA LEU A 163 6.07 -9.44 -17.24
C LEU A 163 7.42 -10.09 -16.90
N TYR A 164 8.25 -10.45 -17.89
CA TYR A 164 9.60 -10.96 -17.63
C TYR A 164 10.51 -9.91 -16.97
N VAL A 165 10.42 -8.64 -17.38
CA VAL A 165 11.13 -7.54 -16.69
C VAL A 165 10.74 -7.49 -15.20
N THR A 166 9.48 -7.74 -14.84
CA THR A 166 9.08 -7.81 -13.41
C THR A 166 9.75 -8.96 -12.63
N ALA A 167 10.12 -10.06 -13.29
CA ALA A 167 10.88 -11.14 -12.66
C ALA A 167 12.34 -10.72 -12.39
N ALA A 168 12.96 -10.02 -13.34
CA ALA A 168 14.29 -9.42 -13.14
C ALA A 168 14.28 -8.37 -12.02
N ARG A 169 13.24 -7.53 -11.96
CA ARG A 169 13.00 -6.58 -10.88
C ARG A 169 12.94 -7.28 -9.52
N TYR A 170 12.15 -8.35 -9.40
CA TYR A 170 12.01 -9.11 -8.16
C TYR A 170 13.36 -9.69 -7.69
N LEU A 171 14.14 -10.27 -8.62
CA LEU A 171 15.48 -10.80 -8.33
C LEU A 171 16.42 -9.70 -7.82
N LEU A 172 16.52 -8.59 -8.57
CA LEU A 172 17.43 -7.50 -8.25
C LEU A 172 17.08 -6.85 -6.91
N VAL A 173 15.80 -6.55 -6.67
CA VAL A 173 15.34 -5.97 -5.40
C VAL A 173 15.69 -6.89 -4.22
N THR A 174 15.46 -8.20 -4.36
CA THR A 174 15.79 -9.16 -3.30
C THR A 174 17.30 -9.23 -3.06
N GLN A 175 18.12 -9.19 -4.11
CA GLN A 175 19.57 -9.18 -3.98
C GLN A 175 20.07 -7.90 -3.29
N VAL A 176 19.60 -6.72 -3.72
CA VAL A 176 20.00 -5.45 -3.10
C VAL A 176 19.62 -5.44 -1.62
N LEU A 177 18.42 -5.92 -1.27
CA LEU A 177 18.01 -6.04 0.13
C LEU A 177 18.90 -6.98 0.93
N TYR A 178 19.30 -8.11 0.33
CA TYR A 178 20.21 -9.05 0.96
C TYR A 178 21.59 -8.41 1.20
N GLU A 179 22.14 -7.70 0.22
CA GLU A 179 23.42 -6.99 0.32
C GLU A 179 23.41 -5.88 1.38
N VAL A 180 22.43 -4.97 1.33
CA VAL A 180 22.36 -3.85 2.30
C VAL A 180 22.02 -4.32 3.71
N SER A 181 21.49 -5.55 3.85
CA SER A 181 21.30 -6.21 5.14
C SER A 181 22.52 -6.98 5.64
N GLU A 182 23.65 -6.92 4.93
CA GLU A 182 24.86 -7.69 5.22
C GLU A 182 24.58 -9.20 5.29
N GLY A 183 23.70 -9.68 4.42
CA GLY A 183 23.28 -11.08 4.34
C GLY A 183 22.30 -11.54 5.42
N SER A 184 21.72 -10.62 6.20
CA SER A 184 20.78 -10.98 7.27
C SER A 184 19.31 -11.08 6.84
N LEU A 185 18.96 -10.58 5.64
CA LEU A 185 17.62 -10.70 5.08
C LEU A 185 17.22 -12.17 4.92
N THR A 186 16.02 -12.50 5.38
CA THR A 186 15.42 -13.83 5.22
C THR A 186 14.01 -13.72 4.63
N VAL A 187 13.44 -14.84 4.17
CA VAL A 187 12.01 -14.91 3.87
C VAL A 187 11.25 -15.13 5.17
N CYS A 188 10.14 -14.42 5.36
CA CYS A 188 9.39 -14.57 6.61
C CYS A 188 8.80 -15.99 6.77
N GLU A 189 9.12 -16.63 7.90
CA GLU A 189 8.60 -17.93 8.25
C GLU A 189 7.15 -17.88 8.75
N ARG A 190 6.43 -18.99 8.60
CA ARG A 190 5.11 -19.19 9.21
C ARG A 190 5.22 -20.10 10.42
N ASP A 191 4.48 -19.79 11.47
CA ASP A 191 4.29 -20.69 12.61
C ASP A 191 3.24 -21.79 12.27
N PRO A 192 3.05 -22.80 13.15
CA PRO A 192 2.06 -23.86 12.93
C PRO A 192 0.60 -23.38 12.79
N ASN A 193 0.30 -22.16 13.23
CA ASN A 193 -1.03 -21.53 13.13
C ASN A 193 -1.15 -20.65 11.87
N GLY A 194 -0.15 -20.65 10.99
CA GLY A 194 -0.13 -19.83 9.78
C GLY A 194 0.23 -18.35 10.02
N LYS A 195 0.59 -17.96 11.25
CA LYS A 195 1.03 -16.58 11.54
C LYS A 195 2.45 -16.37 11.07
N THR A 196 2.76 -15.16 10.61
CA THR A 196 4.13 -14.77 10.27
C THR A 196 4.97 -14.68 11.54
N ARG A 197 6.12 -15.33 11.60
CA ARG A 197 7.06 -15.19 12.71
C ARG A 197 7.85 -13.88 12.57
N ILE A 198 7.91 -13.10 13.64
CA ILE A 198 8.82 -11.95 13.70
C ILE A 198 10.27 -12.48 13.65
N PRO A 199 11.10 -12.00 12.71
CA PRO A 199 12.48 -12.45 12.58
C PRO A 199 13.35 -11.80 13.67
N ALA A 200 14.52 -12.39 13.90
CA ALA A 200 15.51 -11.78 14.80
C ALA A 200 16.04 -10.43 14.28
N LYS A 201 16.15 -10.27 12.95
CA LYS A 201 16.65 -9.05 12.29
C LYS A 201 15.62 -8.46 11.33
N VAL A 202 15.54 -9.04 10.13
CA VAL A 202 14.62 -8.60 9.09
C VAL A 202 14.22 -9.76 8.18
N CYS A 203 12.97 -9.76 7.75
CA CYS A 203 12.47 -10.65 6.72
C CYS A 203 11.51 -9.92 5.80
N PHE A 204 11.25 -10.49 4.62
CA PHE A 204 10.20 -10.04 3.72
C PHE A 204 9.12 -11.13 3.56
N PRO A 205 7.83 -10.78 3.63
CA PRO A 205 6.76 -11.72 3.39
C PRO A 205 6.61 -11.99 1.88
N PRO A 206 5.91 -13.07 1.51
CA PRO A 206 5.49 -13.27 0.13
C PRO A 206 4.73 -12.05 -0.42
N ASN A 207 4.87 -11.80 -1.72
CA ASN A 207 4.22 -10.66 -2.39
C ASN A 207 2.68 -10.77 -2.25
N TYR A 208 2.07 -9.75 -1.63
CA TYR A 208 0.62 -9.64 -1.42
C TYR A 208 -0.08 -8.75 -2.46
N GLY A 209 0.65 -8.17 -3.40
CA GLY A 209 0.13 -7.33 -4.48
C GLY A 209 -0.47 -8.10 -5.66
N SER A 210 -1.02 -7.35 -6.63
CA SER A 210 -1.34 -7.94 -7.94
C SER A 210 -0.03 -8.37 -8.63
N GLN A 211 -0.08 -9.45 -9.40
CA GLN A 211 1.12 -10.03 -10.04
C GLN A 211 1.08 -9.82 -11.56
N THR A 212 0.67 -8.64 -12.00
CA THR A 212 0.54 -8.30 -13.43
C THR A 212 1.79 -7.56 -13.92
N CYS A 213 1.97 -7.50 -15.24
CA CYS A 213 3.10 -6.79 -15.86
C CYS A 213 3.14 -5.27 -15.54
N THR A 214 2.02 -4.66 -15.16
CA THR A 214 1.90 -3.22 -14.89
C THR A 214 1.62 -2.90 -13.42
N SER A 215 1.75 -3.88 -12.52
CA SER A 215 1.57 -3.62 -11.10
C SER A 215 2.88 -3.18 -10.46
N ASP A 216 2.75 -2.19 -9.60
CA ASP A 216 3.72 -1.75 -8.61
C ASP A 216 4.23 -2.97 -7.81
N TYR A 217 5.50 -2.93 -7.40
CA TYR A 217 6.07 -3.94 -6.52
C TYR A 217 6.24 -3.39 -5.11
N ASP A 218 5.29 -3.72 -4.25
CA ASP A 218 5.28 -3.30 -2.85
C ASP A 218 6.03 -4.33 -1.98
N VAL A 219 7.14 -3.91 -1.37
CA VAL A 219 7.94 -4.73 -0.46
C VAL A 219 7.69 -4.32 0.98
N GLY A 220 7.04 -5.17 1.76
CA GLY A 220 6.96 -5.03 3.21
C GLY A 220 8.18 -5.68 3.88
N LEU A 221 8.96 -4.93 4.63
CA LEU A 221 9.99 -5.47 5.51
C LEU A 221 9.43 -5.61 6.92
N VAL A 222 9.69 -6.77 7.53
CA VAL A 222 9.22 -7.14 8.87
C VAL A 222 10.40 -7.34 9.79
N GLY A 223 10.30 -6.84 11.02
CA GLY A 223 11.30 -7.05 12.08
C GLY A 223 12.02 -5.79 12.54
N PRO A 224 12.82 -5.90 13.62
CA PRO A 224 13.43 -4.75 14.30
C PRO A 224 14.42 -3.94 13.46
N GLU A 225 15.04 -4.54 12.44
CA GLU A 225 15.97 -3.83 11.54
C GLU A 225 15.29 -3.26 10.28
N SER A 226 14.00 -3.53 10.06
CA SER A 226 13.30 -3.20 8.80
C SER A 226 13.43 -1.73 8.40
N GLY A 227 13.39 -0.80 9.37
CA GLY A 227 13.54 0.64 9.11
C GLY A 227 14.94 1.01 8.60
N ASN A 228 16.00 0.44 9.18
CA ASN A 228 17.37 0.69 8.74
C ASN A 228 17.61 0.10 7.35
N ILE A 229 17.12 -1.12 7.11
CA ILE A 229 17.25 -1.79 5.80
C ILE A 229 16.47 -1.04 4.72
N ALA A 230 15.26 -0.56 5.01
CA ALA A 230 14.51 0.28 4.08
C ALA A 230 15.26 1.59 3.75
N ALA A 231 15.99 2.15 4.71
CA ALA A 231 16.80 3.35 4.47
C ALA A 231 18.00 3.06 3.57
N LEU A 232 18.79 2.04 3.89
CA LEU A 232 19.95 1.64 3.09
C LEU A 232 19.56 1.22 1.67
N PHE A 233 18.41 0.56 1.50
CA PHE A 233 17.86 0.26 0.18
C PHE A 233 17.61 1.53 -0.64
N ASN A 234 16.90 2.50 -0.07
CA ASN A 234 16.61 3.74 -0.79
C ASN A 234 17.88 4.56 -1.08
N GLU A 235 18.85 4.58 -0.16
CA GLU A 235 20.17 5.18 -0.38
C GLU A 235 20.92 4.50 -1.53
N TYR A 236 20.91 3.16 -1.60
CA TYR A 236 21.51 2.42 -2.70
C TYR A 236 20.94 2.86 -4.05
N PHE A 237 19.61 2.99 -4.19
CA PHE A 237 18.98 3.37 -5.46
C PHE A 237 19.35 4.80 -5.89
N GLN A 238 19.37 5.73 -4.92
CA GLN A 238 19.68 7.14 -5.15
C GLN A 238 21.18 7.42 -5.37
N ASP A 239 22.06 6.50 -5.00
CA ASP A 239 23.49 6.60 -5.31
C ASP A 239 23.70 6.47 -6.83
N ALA A 240 24.29 7.49 -7.45
CA ALA A 240 24.54 7.53 -8.89
C ALA A 240 25.76 6.70 -9.33
N GLU A 241 26.68 6.38 -8.42
CA GLU A 241 27.87 5.58 -8.70
C GLU A 241 27.60 4.09 -8.50
N LYS A 242 26.89 3.75 -7.42
CA LYS A 242 26.59 2.35 -7.05
C LYS A 242 25.25 1.87 -7.54
N GLY A 243 24.24 2.74 -7.60
CA GLY A 243 22.85 2.40 -7.91
C GLY A 243 22.41 2.95 -9.26
N PHE A 244 21.35 3.77 -9.22
CA PHE A 244 20.65 4.27 -10.41
C PHE A 244 20.59 5.80 -10.47
N GLY A 245 21.02 6.50 -9.42
CA GLY A 245 20.87 7.94 -9.29
C GLY A 245 19.41 8.41 -9.24
N LYS A 246 18.47 7.49 -8.94
CA LYS A 246 17.02 7.74 -8.93
C LYS A 246 16.33 6.86 -7.88
N PRO A 247 15.20 7.29 -7.32
CA PRO A 247 14.37 6.45 -6.46
C PRO A 247 13.87 5.17 -7.17
N SER A 248 13.73 4.05 -6.44
CA SER A 248 13.33 2.75 -7.01
C SER A 248 11.95 2.76 -7.66
N GLU A 249 11.06 3.63 -7.20
CA GLU A 249 9.73 3.89 -7.75
C GLU A 249 9.80 4.47 -9.18
N GLU A 250 10.85 5.24 -9.51
CA GLU A 250 11.03 5.81 -10.85
C GLU A 250 11.77 4.84 -11.79
N VAL A 251 12.71 4.06 -11.25
CA VAL A 251 13.51 3.11 -12.05
C VAL A 251 12.65 1.94 -12.54
N PHE A 252 11.87 1.34 -11.63
CA PHE A 252 11.05 0.17 -11.96
C PHE A 252 9.86 -0.05 -11.03
N ASP A 253 9.32 1.03 -10.43
CA ASP A 253 8.03 1.00 -9.73
C ASP A 253 8.01 0.02 -8.56
N THR A 254 9.03 0.13 -7.70
CA THR A 254 9.15 -0.62 -6.45
C THR A 254 9.11 0.32 -5.27
N ASN A 255 8.21 0.01 -4.32
CA ASN A 255 8.05 0.73 -3.07
C ASN A 255 8.48 -0.15 -1.90
N ILE A 256 9.13 0.43 -0.90
CA ILE A 256 9.58 -0.30 0.29
C ILE A 256 9.00 0.27 1.58
N TYR A 257 8.47 -0.63 2.41
CA TYR A 257 7.73 -0.29 3.62
C TYR A 257 8.30 -1.03 4.84
N ALA A 258 8.55 -0.32 5.93
CA ALA A 258 9.04 -0.90 7.19
C ALA A 258 7.99 -0.72 8.30
N TYR A 259 7.84 -1.73 9.18
CA TYR A 259 6.92 -1.76 10.33
C TYR A 259 5.41 -1.68 10.01
N THR A 260 5.05 -1.36 8.77
CA THR A 260 3.67 -1.07 8.36
C THR A 260 2.70 -2.19 8.72
N LEU A 261 3.08 -3.44 8.47
CA LEU A 261 2.19 -4.58 8.66
C LEU A 261 2.13 -5.01 10.12
N GLU A 262 3.24 -4.98 10.85
CA GLU A 262 3.29 -5.34 12.27
C GLU A 262 2.47 -4.36 13.11
N PHE A 263 2.58 -3.06 12.78
CA PHE A 263 1.78 -2.05 13.44
C PHE A 263 0.33 -2.08 12.97
N ALA A 264 0.01 -2.33 11.70
CA ALA A 264 -1.40 -2.32 11.27
C ALA A 264 -2.19 -3.57 11.68
N MET A 265 -1.54 -4.74 11.69
CA MET A 265 -2.18 -6.05 11.80
C MET A 265 -1.39 -6.98 12.75
N PRO A 266 -1.09 -6.57 14.00
CA PRO A 266 -0.21 -7.35 14.88
C PRO A 266 -0.68 -8.80 15.12
N ASN A 267 -1.99 -9.05 15.06
CA ASN A 267 -2.57 -10.36 15.33
C ASN A 267 -2.18 -11.46 14.32
N ILE A 268 -1.72 -11.10 13.12
CA ILE A 268 -1.25 -12.07 12.11
C ILE A 268 0.21 -12.48 12.33
N TYR A 269 0.86 -11.93 13.35
CA TYR A 269 2.24 -12.21 13.71
C TYR A 269 2.35 -13.04 14.99
N SER A 270 3.42 -13.82 15.07
CA SER A 270 3.88 -14.52 16.27
C SER A 270 5.26 -14.02 16.67
N GLY A 271 5.60 -14.03 17.96
CA GLY A 271 6.87 -13.50 18.47
C GLY A 271 6.85 -12.00 18.81
N LEU A 272 5.73 -11.31 18.61
CA LEU A 272 5.52 -9.97 19.19
C LEU A 272 5.34 -10.09 20.71
N THR A 273 5.89 -9.12 21.46
CA THR A 273 5.77 -9.08 22.92
C THR A 273 4.33 -8.76 23.35
N PRO A 274 3.84 -9.32 24.47
CA PRO A 274 2.55 -8.93 25.04
C PRO A 274 2.43 -7.42 25.25
N GLU A 275 3.51 -6.77 25.69
CA GLU A 275 3.57 -5.33 25.90
C GLU A 275 3.32 -4.54 24.61
N PHE A 276 3.87 -4.98 23.48
CA PHE A 276 3.61 -4.37 22.18
C PHE A 276 2.14 -4.54 21.78
N LEU A 277 1.61 -5.76 21.88
CA LEU A 277 0.22 -6.07 21.52
C LEU A 277 -0.77 -5.24 22.36
N ASP A 278 -0.57 -5.21 23.68
CA ASP A 278 -1.39 -4.45 24.61
C ASP A 278 -1.25 -2.94 24.38
N GLY A 279 -0.03 -2.46 24.11
CA GLY A 279 0.24 -1.07 23.78
C GLY A 279 -0.46 -0.63 22.50
N VAL A 280 -0.45 -1.48 21.47
CA VAL A 280 -1.16 -1.23 20.21
C VAL A 280 -2.67 -1.19 20.44
N ASN A 281 -3.23 -2.20 21.10
CA ASN A 281 -4.66 -2.28 21.41
C ASN A 281 -5.13 -1.08 22.25
N SER A 282 -4.32 -0.68 23.24
CA SER A 282 -4.59 0.47 24.10
C SER A 282 -4.66 1.76 23.28
N ARG A 283 -3.69 1.99 22.38
CA ARG A 283 -3.62 3.19 21.53
C ARG A 283 -4.72 3.23 20.49
N GLU A 284 -5.04 2.10 19.86
CA GLU A 284 -6.17 1.98 18.93
C GLU A 284 -7.49 2.38 19.60
N GLY A 285 -7.63 2.10 20.90
CA GLY A 285 -8.76 2.54 21.71
C GLY A 285 -8.78 4.05 22.05
N MET A 286 -7.68 4.79 21.85
CA MET A 286 -7.60 6.19 22.27
C MET A 286 -8.28 7.14 21.26
N PRO A 287 -9.17 8.05 21.72
CA PRO A 287 -9.75 9.09 20.86
C PRO A 287 -8.72 9.90 20.07
N ASN A 288 -7.59 10.22 20.71
CA ASN A 288 -6.52 10.98 20.09
C ASN A 288 -5.89 10.24 18.89
N TYR A 289 -5.71 8.92 18.99
CA TYR A 289 -5.15 8.12 17.90
C TYR A 289 -6.16 7.98 16.76
N LYS A 290 -7.43 7.72 17.07
CA LYS A 290 -8.51 7.68 16.06
C LYS A 290 -8.61 8.98 15.26
N MET A 291 -8.45 10.13 15.94
CA MET A 291 -8.42 11.43 15.27
C MET A 291 -7.13 11.68 14.49
N GLN A 292 -6.00 11.10 14.88
CA GLN A 292 -4.78 11.10 14.08
C GLN A 292 -4.99 10.37 12.74
N GLU A 293 -5.61 9.18 12.76
CA GLU A 293 -5.90 8.44 11.54
C GLU A 293 -6.88 9.19 10.62
N VAL A 294 -7.97 9.74 11.18
CA VAL A 294 -8.92 10.55 10.40
C VAL A 294 -8.23 11.80 9.83
N ALA A 295 -7.39 12.50 10.61
CA ALA A 295 -6.63 13.65 10.12
C ALA A 295 -5.67 13.25 8.99
N SER A 296 -5.01 12.09 9.09
CA SER A 296 -4.07 11.59 8.08
C SER A 296 -4.78 11.27 6.75
N ALA A 297 -5.96 10.65 6.82
CA ALA A 297 -6.77 10.37 5.65
C ALA A 297 -7.33 11.65 5.00
N ILE A 298 -7.79 12.63 5.79
CA ILE A 298 -8.20 13.95 5.28
C ILE A 298 -7.01 14.69 4.65
N PHE A 299 -5.82 14.59 5.26
CA PHE A 299 -4.61 15.20 4.72
C PHE A 299 -4.24 14.64 3.34
N LYS A 300 -4.47 13.34 3.10
CA LYS A 300 -4.32 12.75 1.75
C LYS A 300 -5.24 13.40 0.73
N VAL A 301 -6.51 13.64 1.07
CA VAL A 301 -7.46 14.38 0.22
C VAL A 301 -6.95 15.80 -0.03
N TYR A 302 -6.52 16.51 1.02
CA TYR A 302 -5.99 17.87 0.92
C TYR A 302 -4.80 17.98 -0.06
N LYS A 303 -3.87 17.02 -0.04
CA LYS A 303 -2.69 17.01 -0.94
C LYS A 303 -3.06 17.04 -2.42
N TYR A 304 -4.17 16.40 -2.81
CA TYR A 304 -4.60 16.35 -4.21
C TYR A 304 -5.71 17.36 -4.54
N LYS A 305 -6.53 17.74 -3.56
CA LYS A 305 -7.56 18.79 -3.70
C LYS A 305 -7.82 19.47 -2.35
N GLN A 306 -7.19 20.62 -2.17
CA GLN A 306 -7.24 21.40 -0.92
C GLN A 306 -8.67 21.66 -0.45
N GLU A 307 -9.56 22.12 -1.34
CA GLU A 307 -10.93 22.51 -0.98
C GLU A 307 -11.73 21.32 -0.42
N PHE A 308 -11.50 20.12 -0.95
CA PHE A 308 -12.17 18.91 -0.50
C PHE A 308 -11.66 18.46 0.87
N GLY A 309 -10.34 18.55 1.10
CA GLY A 309 -9.74 18.25 2.40
C GLY A 309 -10.25 19.21 3.49
N GLU A 310 -10.29 20.51 3.19
CA GLU A 310 -10.80 21.53 4.10
C GLU A 310 -12.30 21.35 4.40
N GLN A 311 -13.10 20.97 3.39
CA GLN A 311 -14.52 20.68 3.58
C GLN A 311 -14.72 19.52 4.56
N LEU A 312 -13.97 18.42 4.41
CA LEU A 312 -14.07 17.25 5.29
C LEU A 312 -13.67 17.63 6.73
N LEU A 313 -12.53 18.33 6.88
CA LEU A 313 -12.07 18.81 8.19
C LEU A 313 -13.13 19.67 8.89
N ASN A 314 -13.67 20.67 8.20
CA ASN A 314 -14.64 21.61 8.76
C ASN A 314 -15.96 20.91 9.10
N SER A 315 -16.42 20.01 8.23
CA SER A 315 -17.63 19.22 8.46
C SER A 315 -17.49 18.31 9.67
N ALA A 316 -16.36 17.61 9.83
CA ALA A 316 -16.10 16.83 11.04
C ALA A 316 -16.06 17.69 12.29
N LYS A 317 -15.32 18.82 12.27
CA LYS A 317 -15.19 19.71 13.43
C LYS A 317 -16.52 20.25 13.94
N ALA A 318 -17.47 20.52 13.05
CA ALA A 318 -18.80 20.99 13.39
C ALA A 318 -19.68 19.93 14.07
N HIS A 319 -19.42 18.65 13.80
CA HIS A 319 -20.27 17.54 14.24
C HIS A 319 -19.64 16.63 15.30
N LEU A 320 -18.33 16.70 15.53
CA LEU A 320 -17.63 16.00 16.60
C LEU A 320 -17.83 16.67 17.97
N PRO A 321 -17.70 15.92 19.09
CA PRO A 321 -17.51 16.51 20.41
C PRO A 321 -16.33 17.48 20.45
N LYS A 322 -16.41 18.52 21.29
CA LYS A 322 -15.38 19.58 21.38
C LYS A 322 -13.96 19.03 21.55
N THR A 323 -13.78 18.03 22.41
CA THR A 323 -12.46 17.42 22.66
C THR A 323 -11.91 16.70 21.43
N TRP A 324 -12.75 15.94 20.73
CA TRP A 324 -12.36 15.19 19.52
C TRP A 324 -12.10 16.14 18.35
N SER A 325 -12.94 17.18 18.20
CA SER A 325 -12.76 18.26 17.23
C SER A 325 -11.42 18.98 17.42
N LYS A 326 -11.02 19.24 18.67
CA LYS A 326 -9.69 19.78 18.99
C LYS A 326 -8.58 18.82 18.58
N GLN A 327 -8.66 17.55 18.97
CA GLN A 327 -7.65 16.54 18.62
C GLN A 327 -7.47 16.38 17.11
N LEU A 328 -8.56 16.27 16.35
CA LEU A 328 -8.54 16.21 14.89
C LEU A 328 -7.81 17.42 14.29
N ASN A 329 -8.17 18.61 14.77
CA ASN A 329 -7.58 19.85 14.29
C ASN A 329 -6.09 19.98 14.66
N ASP A 330 -5.68 19.51 15.83
CA ASP A 330 -4.28 19.53 16.27
C ASP A 330 -3.43 18.61 15.40
N TRP A 331 -3.89 17.38 15.12
CA TRP A 331 -3.21 16.46 14.20
C TRP A 331 -3.16 17.00 12.77
N TYR A 332 -4.26 17.52 12.27
CA TYR A 332 -4.30 18.09 10.93
C TYR A 332 -3.31 19.26 10.77
N LYS A 333 -3.26 20.15 11.77
CA LYS A 333 -2.26 21.24 11.81
C LYS A 333 -0.85 20.69 11.89
N LEU A 334 -0.61 19.64 12.67
CA LEU A 334 0.70 19.01 12.75
C LEU A 334 1.14 18.50 11.37
N PHE A 335 0.27 17.82 10.61
CA PHE A 335 0.60 17.37 9.26
C PHE A 335 0.89 18.52 8.29
N LEU A 336 0.10 19.60 8.34
CA LEU A 336 0.39 20.80 7.54
C LEU A 336 1.73 21.45 7.91
N ILE A 337 2.02 21.55 9.21
CA ILE A 337 3.28 22.10 9.71
C ILE A 337 4.45 21.21 9.29
N TRP A 338 4.32 19.89 9.41
CA TRP A 338 5.34 18.94 8.98
C TRP A 338 5.61 19.04 7.49
N SER A 339 4.55 19.00 6.67
CA SER A 339 4.69 19.14 5.22
C SER A 339 5.32 20.47 4.83
N ASN A 340 4.96 21.59 5.48
CA ASN A 340 5.56 22.88 5.17
C ASN A 340 6.99 23.04 5.72
N ASN A 341 7.25 22.68 6.97
CA ASN A 341 8.50 23.03 7.64
C ASN A 341 9.59 22.00 7.43
N VAL A 342 9.25 20.70 7.51
CA VAL A 342 10.24 19.63 7.43
C VAL A 342 10.67 19.41 5.98
N GLU A 343 9.75 19.48 5.01
CA GLU A 343 10.12 19.42 3.58
C GLU A 343 11.02 20.59 3.19
N ASN A 344 10.76 21.80 3.71
CA ASN A 344 11.61 22.97 3.46
C ASN A 344 12.97 22.89 4.16
N ALA A 345 13.03 22.32 5.37
CA ALA A 345 14.27 22.23 6.15
C ALA A 345 15.23 21.14 5.66
N ILE A 346 14.70 20.06 5.07
CA ILE A 346 15.50 18.97 4.49
C ILE A 346 15.96 19.30 3.07
N ARG A 347 15.50 20.42 2.50
CA ARG A 347 16.01 20.92 1.22
C ARG A 347 17.49 21.29 1.37
N THR A 348 18.35 20.36 0.97
CA THR A 348 19.80 20.50 1.02
C THR A 348 20.37 21.16 -0.24
N ASP A 349 19.68 21.01 -1.38
CA ASP A 349 19.99 21.61 -2.67
C ASP A 349 18.68 22.02 -3.37
N GLN A 350 18.72 23.04 -4.24
CA GLN A 350 17.63 23.37 -5.14
C GLN A 350 17.45 22.35 -6.28
N SER A 351 18.48 21.54 -6.58
CA SER A 351 18.39 20.48 -7.59
C SER A 351 17.66 19.21 -7.10
N GLU A 352 17.55 19.04 -5.78
CA GLU A 352 16.92 17.86 -5.17
C GLU A 352 15.44 17.76 -5.55
N ASN A 353 15.03 16.61 -6.07
CA ASN A 353 13.65 16.43 -6.51
C ASN A 353 12.70 16.24 -5.30
N PHE A 354 11.40 16.40 -5.51
CA PHE A 354 10.40 16.27 -4.43
C PHE A 354 10.39 14.89 -3.77
N ARG A 355 10.62 13.83 -4.55
CA ARG A 355 10.56 12.44 -4.14
C ARG A 355 11.75 12.05 -3.25
N GLU A 356 12.95 12.52 -3.57
CA GLU A 356 14.16 12.35 -2.77
C GLU A 356 13.98 12.94 -1.36
N ARG A 357 13.43 14.15 -1.25
CA ARG A 357 13.14 14.77 0.06
C ARG A 357 12.15 13.95 0.87
N HIS A 358 11.10 13.45 0.24
CA HIS A 358 10.12 12.59 0.88
C HIS A 358 10.76 11.28 1.38
N ASN A 359 11.62 10.67 0.58
CA ASN A 359 12.36 9.47 0.98
C ASN A 359 13.25 9.75 2.19
N LYS A 360 13.99 10.86 2.24
CA LYS A 360 14.78 11.24 3.42
C LYS A 360 13.94 11.38 4.70
N ILE A 361 12.75 11.99 4.60
CA ILE A 361 11.85 12.11 5.77
C ILE A 361 11.35 10.73 6.20
N TYR A 362 10.92 9.91 5.25
CA TYR A 362 10.48 8.53 5.51
C TYR A 362 11.58 7.74 6.23
N GLN A 363 12.80 7.75 5.69
CA GLN A 363 13.99 7.09 6.25
C GLN A 363 14.30 7.54 7.67
N MET A 364 14.30 8.85 7.93
CA MET A 364 14.51 9.42 9.26
C MET A 364 13.48 8.87 10.27
N LEU A 365 12.21 8.82 9.88
CA LEU A 365 11.14 8.38 10.77
C LEU A 365 11.24 6.88 11.06
N VAL A 366 11.41 6.02 10.04
CA VAL A 366 11.54 4.57 10.27
C VAL A 366 12.87 4.18 10.92
N GLY A 367 13.95 4.93 10.66
CA GLY A 367 15.25 4.72 11.32
C GLY A 367 15.18 4.95 12.83
N SER A 368 14.45 5.97 13.28
CA SER A 368 14.25 6.18 14.73
C SER A 368 13.41 5.09 15.40
N VAL A 369 12.44 4.48 14.69
CA VAL A 369 11.72 3.30 15.19
C VAL A 369 12.67 2.11 15.29
N ALA A 370 13.57 1.94 14.32
CA ALA A 370 14.59 0.89 14.34
C ALA A 370 15.54 1.05 15.54
N GLU A 371 16.00 2.28 15.81
CA GLU A 371 16.84 2.59 16.95
C GLU A 371 16.15 2.25 18.28
N ALA A 372 14.89 2.65 18.43
CA ALA A 372 14.08 2.31 19.61
C ALA A 372 13.81 0.81 19.73
N SER A 373 13.81 0.05 18.63
CA SER A 373 13.49 -1.38 18.63
C SER A 373 14.64 -2.30 19.07
N ARG A 374 15.88 -1.79 19.18
CA ARG A 374 17.09 -2.61 19.40
C ARG A 374 17.08 -3.41 20.70
N ASP A 375 16.56 -2.82 21.77
CA ASP A 375 16.66 -3.40 23.13
C ASP A 375 15.34 -3.96 23.66
N VAL A 376 14.21 -3.48 23.13
CA VAL A 376 12.87 -3.75 23.69
C VAL A 376 11.91 -4.46 22.72
N GLY A 377 12.37 -4.76 21.50
CA GLY A 377 11.48 -5.17 20.41
C GLY A 377 10.66 -3.99 19.89
N LEU A 378 9.61 -4.25 19.11
CA LEU A 378 8.82 -3.16 18.51
C LEU A 378 8.10 -2.31 19.59
N PRO A 379 8.24 -0.97 19.56
CA PRO A 379 7.65 -0.09 20.56
C PRO A 379 6.31 0.51 20.09
N ALA A 380 5.20 0.15 20.74
CA ALA A 380 3.85 0.55 20.34
C ALA A 380 3.62 2.07 20.36
N GLU A 381 4.39 2.82 21.15
CA GLU A 381 4.39 4.28 21.20
C GLU A 381 4.76 4.96 19.89
N HIS A 382 5.43 4.26 18.98
CA HIS A 382 5.79 4.77 17.67
C HIS A 382 4.66 4.64 16.63
N MET A 383 3.45 4.19 16.99
CA MET A 383 2.30 4.10 16.07
C MET A 383 2.05 5.39 15.27
N ALA A 384 2.04 6.55 15.93
CA ALA A 384 1.84 7.83 15.26
C ALA A 384 3.01 8.20 14.34
N GLN A 385 4.23 7.77 14.70
CA GLN A 385 5.42 8.01 13.90
C GLN A 385 5.46 7.15 12.64
N VAL A 386 5.05 5.88 12.72
CA VAL A 386 4.87 5.02 11.55
C VAL A 386 3.82 5.61 10.62
N SER A 387 2.68 6.07 11.14
CA SER A 387 1.67 6.77 10.32
C SER A 387 2.20 8.05 9.66
N LEU A 388 3.02 8.83 10.35
CA LEU A 388 3.68 10.00 9.77
C LEU A 388 4.68 9.60 8.68
N ALA A 389 5.44 8.52 8.87
CA ALA A 389 6.36 8.00 7.86
C ALA A 389 5.62 7.63 6.56
N LEU A 390 4.46 6.98 6.69
CA LEU A 390 3.64 6.56 5.55
C LEU A 390 3.11 7.72 4.70
N ILE A 391 2.94 8.93 5.25
CA ILE A 391 2.58 10.13 4.49
C ILE A 391 3.67 10.50 3.46
N TYR A 392 4.92 10.16 3.79
CA TYR A 392 6.08 10.44 2.97
C TYR A 392 6.49 9.26 2.11
N ALA A 393 6.15 8.02 2.47
CA ALA A 393 6.43 6.85 1.64
C ALA A 393 5.77 6.94 0.25
N ALA A 394 6.40 6.33 -0.76
CA ALA A 394 5.85 6.27 -2.11
C ALA A 394 4.59 5.39 -2.12
N GLU A 395 3.50 5.94 -2.67
CA GLU A 395 2.21 5.26 -2.90
C GLU A 395 1.59 4.53 -1.69
N ALA A 396 1.96 4.88 -0.46
CA ALA A 396 1.51 4.17 0.74
C ALA A 396 0.07 4.51 1.15
N TYR A 397 -0.54 3.56 1.87
CA TYR A 397 -1.66 3.83 2.75
C TYR A 397 -1.16 4.44 4.06
N HIS A 398 -1.78 5.53 4.51
CA HIS A 398 -1.30 6.30 5.67
C HIS A 398 -1.91 5.83 7.00
N THR A 399 -3.09 5.22 6.96
CA THR A 399 -3.84 4.77 8.14
C THR A 399 -3.87 3.26 8.21
N ARG A 400 -3.93 2.74 9.44
CA ARG A 400 -4.09 1.32 9.68
C ARG A 400 -5.40 0.82 9.13
N GLY A 401 -6.47 1.60 9.22
CA GLY A 401 -7.76 1.22 8.67
C GLY A 401 -7.70 0.92 7.17
N ALA A 402 -7.03 1.76 6.40
CA ALA A 402 -6.81 1.53 4.97
C ALA A 402 -5.89 0.32 4.71
N ILE A 403 -4.82 0.14 5.50
CA ILE A 403 -3.93 -1.02 5.38
C ILE A 403 -4.69 -2.32 5.69
N ARG A 404 -5.43 -2.40 6.80
CA ARG A 404 -6.19 -3.59 7.19
C ARG A 404 -7.26 -3.94 6.17
N HIS A 405 -8.02 -2.93 5.73
CA HIS A 405 -9.07 -3.14 4.74
C HIS A 405 -8.50 -3.52 3.37
N VAL A 406 -7.56 -2.74 2.84
CA VAL A 406 -7.08 -2.97 1.48
C VAL A 406 -6.03 -4.08 1.44
N VAL A 407 -4.96 -3.95 2.22
CA VAL A 407 -3.86 -4.92 2.21
C VAL A 407 -4.29 -6.22 2.87
N GLY A 408 -4.83 -6.14 4.09
CA GLY A 408 -5.23 -7.33 4.85
C GLY A 408 -6.39 -8.11 4.23
N VAL A 409 -7.46 -7.44 3.79
CA VAL A 409 -8.64 -8.12 3.23
C VAL A 409 -8.56 -8.26 1.72
N THR A 410 -8.44 -7.16 0.96
CA THR A 410 -8.59 -7.27 -0.50
C THR A 410 -7.41 -7.94 -1.22
N GLN A 411 -6.20 -7.77 -0.68
CA GLN A 411 -4.95 -8.24 -1.27
C GLN A 411 -4.51 -9.58 -0.67
N MET A 412 -4.35 -9.64 0.65
CA MET A 412 -3.94 -10.86 1.36
C MET A 412 -5.08 -11.86 1.56
N LYS A 413 -6.34 -11.46 1.37
CA LYS A 413 -7.53 -12.31 1.59
C LYS A 413 -7.58 -12.97 2.97
N ASN A 414 -7.12 -12.24 3.99
CA ASN A 414 -7.04 -12.77 5.35
C ASN A 414 -8.38 -12.59 6.09
N GLN A 415 -9.04 -13.70 6.39
CA GLN A 415 -10.36 -13.72 7.03
C GLN A 415 -10.33 -13.21 8.48
N ASP A 416 -9.25 -13.46 9.23
CA ASP A 416 -9.13 -12.99 10.61
C ASP A 416 -9.09 -11.46 10.66
N ILE A 417 -8.40 -10.85 9.70
CA ILE A 417 -8.39 -9.40 9.56
C ILE A 417 -9.77 -8.90 9.16
N GLU A 418 -10.42 -9.51 8.16
CA GLU A 418 -11.77 -9.11 7.72
C GLU A 418 -12.77 -9.11 8.88
N ASN A 419 -12.75 -10.16 9.69
CA ASN A 419 -13.63 -10.31 10.85
C ASN A 419 -13.32 -9.31 11.97
N SER A 420 -12.12 -8.72 11.97
CA SER A 420 -11.68 -7.74 12.97
C SER A 420 -11.90 -6.28 12.57
N LEU A 421 -12.30 -6.00 11.33
CA LEU A 421 -12.47 -4.63 10.83
C LEU A 421 -13.64 -3.94 11.54
N THR A 422 -13.40 -2.69 11.93
CA THR A 422 -14.36 -1.85 12.63
C THR A 422 -14.85 -0.71 11.74
N LEU A 423 -15.86 0.02 12.22
CA LEU A 423 -16.30 1.27 11.59
C LEU A 423 -15.15 2.29 11.43
N TRP A 424 -14.16 2.28 12.33
CA TRP A 424 -12.99 3.17 12.24
C TRP A 424 -12.11 2.80 11.06
N ASP A 425 -11.88 1.51 10.84
CA ASP A 425 -11.05 1.03 9.74
C ASP A 425 -11.67 1.40 8.38
N PHE A 426 -12.98 1.18 8.23
CA PHE A 426 -13.68 1.55 7.00
C PHE A 426 -13.79 3.06 6.83
N TRP A 427 -13.92 3.85 7.90
CA TRP A 427 -13.95 5.31 7.80
C TRP A 427 -12.65 5.86 7.21
N THR A 428 -11.51 5.52 7.79
CA THR A 428 -10.23 6.05 7.30
C THR A 428 -9.90 5.48 5.92
N SER A 429 -10.23 4.22 5.66
CA SER A 429 -10.11 3.63 4.33
C SER A 429 -10.98 4.32 3.27
N MET A 430 -12.22 4.72 3.61
CA MET A 430 -13.10 5.47 2.72
C MET A 430 -12.42 6.80 2.33
N LEU A 431 -11.98 7.57 3.32
CA LEU A 431 -11.35 8.87 3.08
C LEU A 431 -10.05 8.77 2.27
N GLU A 432 -9.19 7.79 2.58
CA GLU A 432 -7.93 7.61 1.85
C GLU A 432 -8.14 7.20 0.39
N ASN A 433 -9.02 6.22 0.12
CA ASN A 433 -9.27 5.79 -1.25
C ASN A 433 -10.03 6.87 -2.06
N TRP A 434 -10.73 7.79 -1.38
CA TRP A 434 -11.21 8.99 -2.03
C TRP A 434 -10.07 9.94 -2.43
N GLY A 435 -9.10 10.16 -1.54
CA GLY A 435 -7.86 10.88 -1.87
C GLY A 435 -7.13 10.28 -3.08
N ASP A 436 -6.98 8.96 -3.13
CA ASP A 436 -6.37 8.26 -4.27
C ASP A 436 -7.22 8.37 -5.56
N SER A 437 -8.56 8.41 -5.44
CA SER A 437 -9.43 8.64 -6.60
C SER A 437 -9.26 10.05 -7.17
N ILE A 438 -9.09 11.06 -6.32
CA ILE A 438 -8.80 12.44 -6.74
C ILE A 438 -7.42 12.52 -7.41
N LYS A 439 -6.41 11.82 -6.88
CA LYS A 439 -5.08 11.71 -7.52
C LYS A 439 -5.20 11.26 -8.97
N GLU A 440 -5.92 10.15 -9.21
CA GLU A 440 -6.15 9.64 -10.56
C GLU A 440 -6.90 10.63 -11.46
N HIS A 441 -7.92 11.31 -10.92
CA HIS A 441 -8.65 12.36 -11.67
C HIS A 441 -7.75 13.54 -12.05
N HIS A 442 -6.84 13.95 -11.16
CA HIS A 442 -5.86 14.98 -11.46
C HIS A 442 -4.96 14.57 -12.64
N HIS A 443 -4.43 13.33 -12.64
CA HIS A 443 -3.68 12.78 -13.76
C HIS A 443 -4.50 12.79 -15.06
N CYS A 444 -5.77 12.36 -15.02
CA CYS A 444 -6.65 12.41 -16.20
C CYS A 444 -6.82 13.83 -16.75
N THR A 445 -6.93 14.82 -15.87
CA THR A 445 -7.17 16.21 -16.27
C THR A 445 -5.94 16.78 -16.98
N SER A 446 -4.75 16.54 -16.42
CA SER A 446 -3.45 16.91 -16.98
C SER A 446 -3.18 16.22 -18.32
N ASP A 447 -3.49 14.93 -18.42
CA ASP A 447 -3.28 14.11 -19.63
C ASP A 447 -4.40 14.29 -20.68
N ASN A 448 -5.38 15.16 -20.43
CA ASN A 448 -6.53 15.38 -21.31
C ASN A 448 -7.34 14.10 -21.62
N ILE A 449 -7.46 13.21 -20.63
CA ILE A 449 -8.15 11.91 -20.74
C ILE A 449 -9.67 12.11 -20.62
N ASN A 450 -10.41 11.44 -21.49
CA ASN A 450 -11.87 11.45 -21.47
C ASN A 450 -12.45 10.65 -20.28
N VAL A 451 -13.73 10.86 -19.99
CA VAL A 451 -14.40 10.31 -18.82
C VAL A 451 -14.42 8.80 -18.82
N GLU A 452 -14.59 8.16 -19.99
CA GLU A 452 -14.59 6.70 -20.10
C GLU A 452 -13.23 6.07 -19.77
N ALA A 453 -12.12 6.64 -20.23
CA ALA A 453 -10.79 6.16 -19.85
C ALA A 453 -10.43 6.57 -18.41
N CYS A 454 -10.85 7.76 -17.97
CA CYS A 454 -10.57 8.22 -16.63
C CYS A 454 -11.25 7.38 -15.55
N LEU A 455 -12.53 7.04 -15.73
CA LEU A 455 -13.25 6.18 -14.78
C LEU A 455 -12.68 4.75 -14.73
N VAL A 456 -12.15 4.23 -15.86
CA VAL A 456 -11.38 2.99 -15.83
C VAL A 456 -10.10 3.14 -15.00
N LYS A 457 -9.34 4.24 -15.15
CA LYS A 457 -8.16 4.51 -14.31
C LYS A 457 -8.53 4.58 -12.82
N MET A 458 -9.58 5.34 -12.48
CA MET A 458 -10.07 5.55 -11.10
C MET A 458 -10.75 4.31 -10.48
N SER A 459 -11.22 3.35 -11.28
CA SER A 459 -12.05 2.21 -10.85
C SER A 459 -11.49 1.45 -9.64
N LYS A 460 -10.16 1.26 -9.56
CA LYS A 460 -9.47 0.61 -8.43
C LYS A 460 -9.80 1.27 -7.09
N TYR A 461 -9.67 2.59 -7.03
CA TYR A 461 -9.84 3.35 -5.78
C TYR A 461 -11.30 3.67 -5.51
N LEU A 462 -12.11 3.93 -6.55
CA LEU A 462 -13.56 4.07 -6.38
C LEU A 462 -14.23 2.77 -5.90
N TRP A 463 -13.77 1.61 -6.38
CA TRP A 463 -14.23 0.31 -5.88
C TRP A 463 -13.92 0.15 -4.38
N ARG A 464 -12.68 0.41 -3.96
CA ARG A 464 -12.27 0.35 -2.54
C ARG A 464 -13.04 1.35 -1.66
N LEU A 465 -13.25 2.57 -2.17
CA LEU A 465 -14.06 3.61 -1.54
C LEU A 465 -15.50 3.13 -1.31
N PHE A 466 -16.16 2.64 -2.37
CA PHE A 466 -17.55 2.24 -2.30
C PHE A 466 -17.75 0.96 -1.48
N LEU A 467 -16.77 0.05 -1.49
CA LEU A 467 -16.76 -1.10 -0.59
C LEU A 467 -16.73 -0.65 0.89
N ALA A 468 -15.87 0.30 1.24
CA ALA A 468 -15.82 0.85 2.59
C ALA A 468 -17.13 1.56 2.98
N MET A 469 -17.73 2.34 2.06
CA MET A 469 -19.02 2.98 2.27
C MET A 469 -20.15 1.95 2.49
N ASP A 470 -20.19 0.88 1.70
CA ASP A 470 -21.17 -0.20 1.85
C ASP A 470 -21.06 -0.87 3.22
N LYS A 471 -19.82 -1.21 3.63
CA LYS A 471 -19.54 -1.78 4.96
C LYS A 471 -19.91 -0.83 6.10
N ILE A 472 -19.64 0.47 5.96
CA ILE A 472 -20.08 1.50 6.93
C ILE A 472 -21.60 1.49 7.08
N LYS A 473 -22.34 1.52 5.96
CA LYS A 473 -23.80 1.53 5.96
C LYS A 473 -24.35 0.27 6.64
N GLY A 474 -23.79 -0.89 6.32
CA GLY A 474 -24.17 -2.17 6.94
C GLY A 474 -23.94 -2.19 8.45
N LEU A 475 -22.78 -1.73 8.92
CA LEU A 475 -22.42 -1.70 10.34
C LEU A 475 -23.22 -0.67 11.15
N LEU A 476 -23.65 0.42 10.53
CA LEU A 476 -24.53 1.42 11.17
C LEU A 476 -26.00 0.98 11.23
N GLY A 477 -26.42 0.03 10.39
CA GLY A 477 -27.80 -0.45 10.35
C GLY A 477 -28.82 0.69 10.18
N SER A 478 -29.78 0.79 11.11
CA SER A 478 -30.84 1.82 11.07
C SER A 478 -30.30 3.26 11.14
N ASP A 479 -29.14 3.46 11.77
CA ASP A 479 -28.50 4.78 11.89
C ASP A 479 -27.93 5.28 10.55
N ALA A 480 -27.93 4.45 9.49
CA ALA A 480 -27.53 4.79 8.13
C ALA A 480 -28.70 4.83 7.12
N SER A 481 -29.94 4.93 7.61
CA SER A 481 -31.15 5.01 6.78
C SER A 481 -31.14 6.17 5.77
N THR A 482 -30.50 7.28 6.11
CA THR A 482 -30.36 8.47 5.24
C THR A 482 -29.17 8.39 4.28
N LEU A 483 -28.25 7.43 4.49
CA LEU A 483 -27.09 7.26 3.62
C LEU A 483 -27.53 6.64 2.29
N MET A 484 -26.92 7.11 1.20
CA MET A 484 -27.13 6.55 -0.13
C MET A 484 -26.78 5.06 -0.15
N ASP A 485 -27.59 4.23 -0.81
CA ASP A 485 -27.21 2.86 -1.11
C ASP A 485 -26.16 2.88 -2.23
N ILE A 486 -24.90 2.61 -1.86
CA ILE A 486 -23.75 2.71 -2.76
C ILE A 486 -23.54 1.45 -3.61
N LYS A 487 -24.25 0.35 -3.30
CA LYS A 487 -24.03 -0.96 -3.93
C LYS A 487 -24.09 -0.91 -5.46
N PRO A 488 -25.03 -0.20 -6.12
CA PRO A 488 -25.04 -0.13 -7.59
C PRO A 488 -23.77 0.49 -8.19
N ALA A 489 -23.21 1.52 -7.54
CA ALA A 489 -21.95 2.14 -7.99
C ALA A 489 -20.75 1.23 -7.70
N HIS A 490 -20.74 0.56 -6.54
CA HIS A 490 -19.72 -0.43 -6.19
C HIS A 490 -19.65 -1.58 -7.21
N ASP A 491 -20.78 -2.19 -7.55
CA ASP A 491 -20.85 -3.30 -8.51
C ASP A 491 -20.33 -2.87 -9.90
N LEU A 492 -20.66 -1.65 -10.32
CA LEU A 492 -20.17 -1.09 -11.58
C LEU A 492 -18.65 -0.81 -11.56
N MET A 493 -18.11 -0.28 -10.46
CA MET A 493 -16.65 -0.11 -10.31
C MET A 493 -15.93 -1.45 -10.28
N SER A 494 -16.54 -2.48 -9.67
CA SER A 494 -16.01 -3.84 -9.68
C SER A 494 -15.92 -4.38 -11.11
N HIS A 495 -16.98 -4.23 -11.91
CA HIS A 495 -16.96 -4.61 -13.32
C HIS A 495 -15.85 -3.87 -14.09
N TRP A 496 -15.79 -2.55 -14.01
CA TRP A 496 -14.75 -1.79 -14.72
C TRP A 496 -13.33 -2.09 -14.23
N LEU A 497 -13.14 -2.46 -12.98
CA LEU A 497 -11.84 -2.90 -12.46
C LEU A 497 -11.47 -4.29 -12.99
N TYR A 498 -12.31 -5.30 -12.76
CA TYR A 498 -11.96 -6.71 -12.98
C TYR A 498 -12.20 -7.18 -14.42
N ASP A 499 -13.24 -6.68 -15.09
CA ASP A 499 -13.59 -7.09 -16.45
C ASP A 499 -13.05 -6.17 -17.53
N LEU A 500 -12.70 -4.92 -17.21
CA LEU A 500 -12.09 -3.99 -18.16
C LEU A 500 -10.62 -3.74 -17.84
N LYS A 501 -10.31 -3.00 -16.76
CA LYS A 501 -8.95 -2.54 -16.43
C LYS A 501 -7.96 -3.70 -16.34
N LYS A 502 -8.27 -4.74 -15.55
CA LYS A 502 -7.40 -5.91 -15.37
C LYS A 502 -7.25 -6.77 -16.64
N LYS A 503 -8.19 -6.69 -17.58
CA LYS A 503 -8.10 -7.34 -18.90
C LYS A 503 -7.43 -6.44 -19.95
N GLY A 504 -6.86 -5.31 -19.54
CA GLY A 504 -6.10 -4.40 -20.40
C GLY A 504 -6.96 -3.39 -21.17
N ALA A 505 -8.26 -3.32 -20.92
CA ALA A 505 -9.10 -2.30 -21.53
C ALA A 505 -8.76 -0.93 -20.92
N GLY A 506 -8.42 0.04 -21.76
CA GLY A 506 -8.06 1.40 -21.32
C GLY A 506 -9.25 2.36 -21.19
N SER A 507 -10.46 1.91 -21.52
CA SER A 507 -11.65 2.76 -21.59
C SER A 507 -12.94 1.96 -21.54
N ILE A 508 -14.02 2.57 -21.03
CA ILE A 508 -15.37 2.00 -21.01
C ILE A 508 -15.91 1.91 -22.44
N PRO A 509 -16.31 0.73 -22.95
CA PRO A 509 -16.87 0.61 -24.29
C PRO A 509 -18.24 1.30 -24.41
N ALA A 510 -18.67 1.59 -25.65
CA ALA A 510 -19.96 2.26 -25.89
C ALA A 510 -21.16 1.42 -25.44
N THR A 511 -21.03 0.09 -25.49
CA THR A 511 -21.99 -0.86 -24.94
C THR A 511 -21.23 -1.99 -24.26
N GLU A 512 -21.76 -2.44 -23.13
CA GLU A 512 -21.19 -3.50 -22.31
C GLU A 512 -22.29 -4.42 -21.82
N ARG A 513 -21.95 -5.69 -21.56
CA ARG A 513 -22.88 -6.69 -21.03
C ARG A 513 -22.37 -7.15 -19.67
N ILE A 514 -22.87 -6.49 -18.62
CA ILE A 514 -22.57 -6.84 -17.21
C ILE A 514 -23.41 -8.05 -16.79
N ASP A 515 -24.71 -8.04 -17.10
CA ASP A 515 -25.61 -9.19 -16.92
C ASP A 515 -25.73 -9.93 -18.26
N LEU A 516 -25.30 -11.20 -18.28
CA LEU A 516 -25.33 -12.03 -19.49
C LEU A 516 -26.76 -12.23 -20.03
N SER A 517 -27.77 -12.15 -19.15
CA SER A 517 -29.19 -12.28 -19.50
C SER A 517 -29.82 -10.99 -20.04
N ALA A 518 -29.15 -9.84 -19.86
CA ALA A 518 -29.63 -8.53 -20.32
C ALA A 518 -28.97 -8.10 -21.65
N PRO A 519 -29.64 -7.24 -22.44
CA PRO A 519 -29.01 -6.63 -23.60
C PRO A 519 -27.84 -5.73 -23.20
N ALA A 520 -26.82 -5.65 -24.05
CA ALA A 520 -25.70 -4.74 -23.85
C ALA A 520 -26.19 -3.28 -23.89
N LYS A 521 -25.69 -2.44 -23.00
CA LYS A 521 -26.04 -1.02 -22.92
C LYS A 521 -24.86 -0.17 -22.48
N ASP A 522 -24.98 1.15 -22.62
CA ASP A 522 -23.99 2.10 -22.10
C ASP A 522 -24.20 2.27 -20.59
N TYR A 523 -23.25 1.82 -19.77
CA TYR A 523 -23.31 1.98 -18.31
C TYR A 523 -22.68 3.29 -17.84
N LEU A 524 -21.98 4.03 -18.70
CA LEU A 524 -21.43 5.34 -18.33
C LEU A 524 -22.54 6.33 -17.91
N PRO A 525 -23.63 6.52 -18.68
CA PRO A 525 -24.76 7.36 -18.24
C PRO A 525 -25.43 6.88 -16.95
N VAL A 526 -25.40 5.57 -16.67
CA VAL A 526 -25.96 5.00 -15.42
C VAL A 526 -25.13 5.47 -14.23
N PHE A 527 -23.80 5.36 -14.31
CA PHE A 527 -22.89 5.87 -13.28
C PHE A 527 -23.04 7.38 -13.08
N LEU A 528 -22.98 8.15 -14.18
CA LEU A 528 -23.09 9.61 -14.11
C LEU A 528 -24.45 10.03 -13.56
N GLY A 529 -25.54 9.37 -13.97
CA GLY A 529 -26.88 9.60 -13.44
C GLY A 529 -26.99 9.30 -11.95
N PHE A 530 -26.34 8.23 -11.47
CA PHE A 530 -26.33 7.85 -10.05
C PHE A 530 -25.76 8.96 -9.15
N PHE A 531 -24.67 9.61 -9.58
CA PHE A 531 -24.09 10.77 -8.90
C PHE A 531 -24.64 12.13 -9.38
N GLN A 532 -25.69 12.11 -10.20
CA GLN A 532 -26.34 13.31 -10.76
C GLN A 532 -25.40 14.19 -11.59
N CYS A 533 -24.37 13.63 -12.23
CA CYS A 533 -23.42 14.33 -13.10
C CYS A 533 -24.00 14.62 -14.49
N SER A 534 -25.09 15.40 -14.54
CA SER A 534 -25.91 15.65 -15.74
C SER A 534 -25.21 16.32 -16.92
N ASN A 535 -24.04 16.95 -16.70
CA ASN A 535 -23.30 17.67 -17.73
C ASN A 535 -22.15 16.86 -18.31
N ASP A 536 -21.81 15.74 -17.69
CA ASP A 536 -20.74 14.85 -18.10
C ASP A 536 -21.29 13.84 -19.11
N ARG A 537 -20.50 13.56 -20.16
CA ARG A 537 -20.87 12.61 -21.21
C ARG A 537 -19.62 12.06 -21.89
N ARG A 538 -19.80 10.94 -22.58
CA ARG A 538 -18.76 10.25 -23.34
C ARG A 538 -17.95 11.21 -24.22
N GLY A 539 -16.64 10.99 -24.29
CA GLY A 539 -15.71 11.78 -25.09
C GLY A 539 -15.33 13.14 -24.48
N GLN A 540 -15.89 13.52 -23.33
CA GLN A 540 -15.49 14.73 -22.58
C GLN A 540 -14.65 14.35 -21.36
N LYS A 541 -13.94 15.32 -20.77
CA LYS A 541 -13.28 15.11 -19.47
C LYS A 541 -14.32 14.93 -18.37
N LEU A 542 -13.98 14.14 -17.34
CA LEU A 542 -14.74 14.11 -16.09
C LEU A 542 -14.61 15.47 -15.39
N SER A 543 -15.73 16.15 -15.20
CA SER A 543 -15.78 17.51 -14.70
C SER A 543 -15.54 17.58 -13.19
N GLU A 544 -14.92 18.69 -12.76
CA GLU A 544 -14.80 19.04 -11.33
C GLU A 544 -16.17 19.07 -10.63
N LYS A 545 -17.23 19.52 -11.32
CA LYS A 545 -18.60 19.53 -10.79
C LYS A 545 -19.13 18.12 -10.50
N CYS A 546 -18.72 17.11 -11.27
CA CYS A 546 -19.07 15.73 -10.97
C CYS A 546 -18.29 15.23 -9.74
N MET A 547 -16.99 15.55 -9.66
CA MET A 547 -16.16 15.23 -8.50
C MET A 547 -16.71 15.85 -7.20
N GLU A 548 -17.18 17.09 -7.23
CA GLU A 548 -17.86 17.75 -6.11
C GLU A 548 -19.13 16.99 -5.66
N LYS A 549 -19.90 16.43 -6.61
CA LYS A 549 -21.09 15.63 -6.27
C LYS A 549 -20.73 14.34 -5.56
N ILE A 550 -19.67 13.65 -6.00
CA ILE A 550 -19.15 12.45 -5.33
C ILE A 550 -18.61 12.81 -3.96
N GLN A 551 -17.78 13.87 -3.85
CA GLN A 551 -17.27 14.43 -2.59
C GLN A 551 -18.39 14.69 -1.59
N ASN A 552 -19.52 15.28 -2.02
CA ASN A 552 -20.65 15.53 -1.12
C ASN A 552 -21.28 14.24 -0.59
N LYS A 553 -21.29 13.15 -1.36
CA LYS A 553 -21.72 11.82 -0.88
C LYS A 553 -20.74 11.25 0.13
N VAL A 554 -19.43 11.32 -0.14
CA VAL A 554 -18.39 10.93 0.81
C VAL A 554 -18.50 11.73 2.13
N ASN A 555 -18.70 13.05 2.04
CA ASN A 555 -18.86 13.91 3.20
C ASN A 555 -20.13 13.59 4.00
N THR A 556 -21.21 13.13 3.35
CA THR A 556 -22.43 12.70 4.06
C THR A 556 -22.16 11.49 4.96
N PHE A 557 -21.41 10.50 4.46
CA PHE A 557 -20.96 9.36 5.27
C PHE A 557 -20.04 9.83 6.41
N HIS A 558 -19.08 10.68 6.09
CA HIS A 558 -18.13 11.26 7.05
C HIS A 558 -18.82 11.99 8.22
N VAL A 559 -19.78 12.87 7.92
CA VAL A 559 -20.57 13.61 8.91
C VAL A 559 -21.43 12.67 9.75
N THR A 560 -22.03 11.65 9.14
CA THR A 560 -22.84 10.67 9.86
C THR A 560 -22.02 9.95 10.92
N LEU A 561 -20.79 9.53 10.59
CA LEU A 561 -19.88 8.91 11.55
C LEU A 561 -19.45 9.86 12.67
N ALA A 562 -19.19 11.14 12.36
CA ALA A 562 -18.91 12.15 13.36
C ALA A 562 -20.09 12.36 14.34
N LEU A 563 -21.33 12.34 13.82
CA LEU A 563 -22.55 12.40 14.62
C LEU A 563 -22.71 11.18 15.52
N GLN A 564 -22.32 9.97 15.07
CA GLN A 564 -22.38 8.77 15.92
C GLN A 564 -21.43 8.87 17.12
N ILE A 565 -20.25 9.47 16.96
CA ILE A 565 -19.35 9.76 18.09
C ILE A 565 -20.02 10.74 19.04
N LYS A 566 -20.60 11.83 18.50
CA LYS A 566 -21.27 12.85 19.32
C LYS A 566 -22.47 12.30 20.08
N ALA A 567 -23.18 11.33 19.51
CA ALA A 567 -24.26 10.61 20.15
C ALA A 567 -23.78 9.56 21.17
N GLY A 568 -22.47 9.33 21.29
CA GLY A 568 -21.90 8.30 22.15
C GLY A 568 -22.15 6.88 21.64
N LYS A 569 -22.57 6.70 20.39
CA LYS A 569 -22.88 5.39 19.79
C LYS A 569 -21.66 4.72 19.17
N LEU A 570 -20.69 5.52 18.71
CA LEU A 570 -19.38 5.04 18.28
C LEU A 570 -18.40 5.18 19.45
N HIS A 571 -18.25 4.12 20.24
CA HIS A 571 -17.35 4.13 21.39
C HIS A 571 -15.88 4.08 21.00
N ALA A 572 -15.03 4.55 21.91
CA ALA A 572 -13.59 4.51 21.80
C ALA A 572 -13.03 3.07 21.94
N THR A 573 -13.73 2.18 22.66
CA THR A 573 -13.31 0.82 22.98
C THR A 573 -14.20 -0.26 22.35
N PRO A 574 -13.67 -1.46 22.04
CA PRO A 574 -14.50 -2.62 21.73
C PRO A 574 -15.40 -2.94 22.92
N ALA A 575 -16.66 -3.33 22.67
CA ALA A 575 -17.49 -3.91 23.71
C ALA A 575 -16.80 -5.20 24.20
N SER A 576 -16.57 -5.27 25.51
CA SER A 576 -15.84 -6.31 26.24
C SER A 576 -16.41 -7.71 26.05
#